data_AF-A0A5N9H4W1-F1
#
_entry.id   AF-A0A5N9H4W1-F1
#
_cell.length_a   1.000
_cell.length_b   1.000
_cell.length_c   1.000
_cell.angle_alpha   90.00
_cell.angle_beta   90.00
_cell.angle_gamma   90.00
#
_symmetry.space_group_name_H-M   'P 1'
#
loop_
_entity.id
_entity.type
_entity.pdbx_description
1 polymer ?
#
loop_
_entity_poly.entity_id
_entity_poly.type
_entity_poly.pdbx_seq_one_letter_code
_entity_poly.pdbx_strand_id
1 'polypeptide(L)'
;MVPPQDFFGILPAWAGVYAGLLITVILSSLLLHKRVFWLISQGKSTARFDQPWRRLTGAISIVFGQRKVLQRVGSIDPRSRKIDLAGLGHASIFWGFMSFTASYALFIFGDSIWPELSKTILTTTGVMIFSAYLDIFAAIILVALGWGLTRRWLVKPHRLSFDLTRNIDAVIVVALTAALMVVTLLVHSLYVASGYDGPEAHVIIGGLLANGIAAVGVTQSVAIVLHEAMWWL
;
A
#
# COMPACT_ATOMS: atom_id res chain seq x y z
N MET A 1 -8.02 10.04 1.90
CA MET A 1 -8.37 9.55 0.54
C MET A 1 -9.88 9.66 0.35
N VAL A 2 -10.40 10.85 0.10
CA VAL A 2 -11.86 11.05 -0.01
C VAL A 2 -12.31 10.73 -1.43
N PRO A 3 -13.34 9.89 -1.64
CA PRO A 3 -13.81 9.56 -2.98
C PRO A 3 -14.42 10.78 -3.69
N PRO A 4 -14.10 11.01 -4.97
CA PRO A 4 -14.86 11.90 -5.83
C PRO A 4 -16.34 11.49 -5.87
N GLN A 5 -17.24 12.43 -6.17
CA GLN A 5 -18.67 12.12 -6.27
C GLN A 5 -18.99 11.31 -7.54
N ASP A 6 -18.28 11.60 -8.63
CA ASP A 6 -18.46 10.97 -9.91
C ASP A 6 -17.11 10.58 -10.55
N PHE A 7 -17.19 9.73 -11.56
CA PHE A 7 -16.08 9.41 -12.45
C PHE A 7 -16.12 10.41 -13.61
N PHE A 8 -15.41 11.54 -13.46
CA PHE A 8 -15.29 12.59 -14.48
C PHE A 8 -16.64 13.11 -15.03
N GLY A 9 -17.65 13.19 -14.19
CA GLY A 9 -19.01 13.63 -14.55
C GLY A 9 -19.83 12.62 -15.37
N ILE A 10 -19.33 11.40 -15.59
CA ILE A 10 -19.97 10.41 -16.48
C ILE A 10 -20.91 9.47 -15.70
N LEU A 11 -20.42 8.91 -14.58
CA LEU A 11 -21.17 7.97 -13.74
C LEU A 11 -20.81 8.14 -12.26
N PRO A 12 -21.68 7.71 -11.33
CA PRO A 12 -21.37 7.76 -9.89
C PRO A 12 -20.09 7.00 -9.56
N ALA A 13 -19.27 7.53 -8.64
CA ALA A 13 -17.96 6.96 -8.33
C ALA A 13 -18.04 5.49 -7.87
N TRP A 14 -19.06 5.11 -7.09
CA TRP A 14 -19.26 3.72 -6.68
C TRP A 14 -19.38 2.77 -7.87
N ALA A 15 -20.07 3.17 -8.95
CA ALA A 15 -20.22 2.31 -10.11
C ALA A 15 -18.86 2.05 -10.78
N GLY A 16 -18.01 3.08 -10.87
CA GLY A 16 -16.64 2.94 -11.37
C GLY A 16 -15.77 2.03 -10.49
N VAL A 17 -15.78 2.27 -9.17
CA VAL A 17 -15.01 1.48 -8.19
C VAL A 17 -15.37 0.00 -8.25
N TYR A 18 -16.67 -0.33 -8.22
CA TYR A 18 -17.12 -1.72 -8.18
C TYR A 18 -17.02 -2.42 -9.54
N ALA A 19 -17.15 -1.70 -10.65
CA ALA A 19 -16.85 -2.24 -11.97
C ALA A 19 -15.35 -2.59 -12.10
N GLY A 20 -14.46 -1.69 -11.68
CA GLY A 20 -13.02 -1.94 -11.67
C GLY A 20 -12.63 -3.11 -10.76
N LEU A 21 -13.24 -3.20 -9.57
CA LEU A 21 -13.07 -4.33 -8.66
C LEU A 21 -13.51 -5.64 -9.30
N LEU A 22 -14.70 -5.68 -9.91
CA LEU A 22 -15.23 -6.88 -10.55
C LEU A 22 -14.29 -7.37 -11.67
N ILE A 23 -13.86 -6.47 -12.55
CA ILE A 23 -12.92 -6.79 -13.64
C ILE A 23 -11.61 -7.35 -13.06
N THR A 24 -11.04 -6.68 -12.07
CA THR A 24 -9.77 -7.06 -11.46
C THR A 24 -9.87 -8.41 -10.75
N VAL A 25 -10.96 -8.66 -10.01
CA VAL A 25 -11.21 -9.93 -9.32
C VAL A 25 -11.40 -11.05 -10.32
N ILE A 26 -12.15 -10.86 -11.40
CA ILE A 26 -12.34 -11.87 -12.45
C ILE A 26 -10.99 -12.23 -13.07
N LEU A 27 -10.25 -11.23 -13.58
CA LEU A 27 -8.96 -11.47 -14.23
C LEU A 27 -7.95 -12.13 -13.29
N SER A 28 -7.83 -11.61 -12.07
CA SER A 28 -6.90 -12.16 -11.07
C SER A 28 -7.28 -13.58 -10.66
N SER A 29 -8.57 -13.88 -10.49
CA SER A 29 -9.05 -15.21 -10.13
C SER A 29 -8.82 -16.23 -11.25
N LEU A 30 -9.02 -15.84 -12.51
CA LEU A 30 -8.75 -16.70 -13.66
C LEU A 30 -7.24 -17.02 -13.77
N LEU A 31 -6.39 -16.01 -13.59
CA LEU A 31 -4.93 -16.18 -13.61
C LEU A 31 -4.46 -17.04 -12.43
N LEU A 32 -4.96 -16.78 -11.22
CA LEU A 32 -4.64 -17.54 -10.02
C LEU A 32 -5.09 -19.00 -10.15
N HIS A 33 -6.28 -19.24 -10.69
CA HIS A 33 -6.76 -20.59 -10.91
C HIS A 33 -5.86 -21.36 -11.88
N LYS A 34 -5.54 -20.78 -13.04
CA LYS A 34 -4.68 -21.42 -14.05
C LYS A 34 -3.25 -21.64 -13.57
N ARG A 35 -2.65 -20.65 -12.90
CA ARG A 35 -1.23 -20.69 -12.51
C ARG A 35 -0.96 -21.37 -11.18
N VAL A 36 -1.96 -21.47 -10.30
CA VAL A 36 -1.76 -21.99 -8.94
C VAL A 36 -2.71 -23.14 -8.65
N PHE A 37 -4.02 -22.92 -8.65
CA PHE A 37 -4.95 -23.96 -8.19
C PHE A 37 -5.00 -25.17 -9.12
N TRP A 38 -4.89 -24.97 -10.43
CA TRP A 38 -4.81 -26.06 -11.39
C TRP A 38 -3.57 -26.94 -11.14
N LEU A 39 -2.38 -26.34 -10.94
CA LEU A 39 -1.16 -27.09 -10.62
C LEU A 39 -1.26 -27.81 -9.27
N ILE A 40 -1.82 -27.15 -8.24
CA ILE A 40 -2.03 -27.76 -6.93
C ILE A 40 -2.98 -28.96 -7.02
N SER A 41 -4.01 -28.87 -7.86
CA SER A 41 -5.00 -29.94 -8.05
C SER A 41 -4.41 -31.20 -8.70
N GLN A 42 -3.27 -31.08 -9.40
CA GLN A 42 -2.54 -32.21 -9.98
C GLN A 42 -1.62 -32.91 -8.96
N GLY A 43 -1.42 -32.32 -7.78
CA GLY A 43 -0.62 -32.89 -6.72
C GLY A 43 -1.30 -34.06 -6.01
N LYS A 44 -0.51 -34.89 -5.31
CA LYS A 44 -1.04 -35.95 -4.46
C LYS A 44 -1.85 -35.37 -3.30
N SER A 45 -2.89 -36.10 -2.88
CA SER A 45 -3.66 -35.75 -1.68
C SER A 45 -2.75 -35.75 -0.45
N THR A 46 -2.89 -34.72 0.38
CA THR A 46 -2.21 -34.58 1.67
C THR A 46 -3.22 -34.21 2.73
N ALA A 47 -3.02 -34.68 3.97
CA ALA A 47 -3.80 -34.19 5.10
C ALA A 47 -3.46 -32.70 5.30
N ARG A 48 -4.43 -31.83 4.99
CA ARG A 48 -4.29 -30.36 5.10
C ARG A 48 -5.01 -29.79 6.31
N PHE A 49 -5.99 -30.51 6.82
CA PHE A 49 -6.88 -30.11 7.92
C PHE A 49 -6.55 -30.79 9.25
N ASP A 50 -5.40 -31.44 9.36
CA ASP A 50 -4.87 -31.92 10.64
C ASP A 50 -4.36 -30.74 11.49
N GLN A 51 -4.77 -30.69 12.75
CA GLN A 51 -4.39 -29.64 13.72
C GLN A 51 -4.67 -28.20 13.21
N PRO A 52 -5.91 -27.90 12.77
CA PRO A 52 -6.22 -26.63 12.12
C PRO A 52 -5.88 -25.41 12.99
N TRP A 53 -6.10 -25.53 14.30
CA TRP A 53 -5.83 -24.46 15.26
C TRP A 53 -4.35 -24.16 15.45
N ARG A 54 -3.51 -25.19 15.51
CA ARG A 54 -2.05 -25.03 15.60
C ARG A 54 -1.49 -24.40 14.33
N ARG A 55 -2.03 -24.78 13.16
CA ARG A 55 -1.63 -24.22 11.86
C ARG A 55 -2.07 -22.76 11.72
N LEU A 56 -3.30 -22.43 12.08
CA LEU A 56 -3.81 -21.05 12.00
C LEU A 56 -3.03 -20.11 12.92
N THR A 57 -2.89 -20.47 14.20
CA THR A 57 -2.14 -19.65 15.17
C THR A 57 -0.67 -19.49 14.77
N GLY A 58 -0.06 -20.57 14.26
CA GLY A 58 1.29 -20.53 13.68
C GLY A 58 1.38 -19.60 12.47
N ALA A 59 0.42 -19.68 11.55
CA ALA A 59 0.36 -18.82 10.36
C ALA A 59 0.18 -17.34 10.74
N ILE A 60 -0.75 -17.03 11.64
CA ILE A 60 -0.97 -15.66 12.12
C ILE A 60 0.31 -15.10 12.76
N SER A 61 0.95 -15.85 13.66
CA SER A 61 2.19 -15.42 14.30
C SER A 61 3.35 -15.22 13.31
N ILE A 62 3.46 -16.08 12.30
CA ILE A 62 4.51 -15.98 11.28
C ILE A 62 4.26 -14.81 10.33
N VAL A 63 3.03 -14.68 9.83
CA VAL A 63 2.64 -13.69 8.83
C VAL A 63 2.43 -12.33 9.46
N PHE A 64 1.46 -12.15 10.35
CA PHE A 64 1.21 -10.84 10.96
C PHE A 64 2.35 -10.44 11.91
N GLY A 65 2.87 -11.38 12.70
CA GLY A 65 3.99 -11.10 13.59
C GLY A 65 5.33 -10.92 12.87
N GLN A 66 5.39 -11.15 11.54
CA GLN A 66 6.62 -11.05 10.73
C GLN A 66 7.80 -11.86 11.33
N ARG A 67 7.50 -12.93 12.10
CA ARG A 67 8.46 -13.57 13.01
C ARG A 67 9.70 -14.08 12.28
N LYS A 68 9.54 -14.65 11.09
CA LYS A 68 10.65 -15.18 10.29
C LYS A 68 11.53 -14.08 9.69
N VAL A 69 10.92 -12.96 9.32
CA VAL A 69 11.61 -11.82 8.72
C VAL A 69 12.43 -11.06 9.77
N LEU A 70 11.91 -10.94 10.98
CA LEU A 70 12.55 -10.22 12.09
C LEU A 70 13.67 -11.01 12.78
N GLN A 71 13.76 -12.33 12.58
CA GLN A 71 14.74 -13.21 13.25
C GLN A 71 16.20 -12.80 13.10
N ARG A 72 16.57 -12.12 12.01
CA ARG A 72 17.95 -11.71 11.74
C ARG A 72 18.21 -10.23 11.99
N VAL A 73 17.19 -9.47 12.41
CA VAL A 73 17.36 -8.05 12.71
C VAL A 73 18.33 -7.90 13.88
N GLY A 74 19.31 -7.01 13.75
CA GLY A 74 20.32 -6.78 14.78
C GLY A 74 21.56 -7.69 14.68
N SER A 75 21.51 -8.74 13.84
CA SER A 75 22.69 -9.58 13.60
C SER A 75 23.78 -8.81 12.84
N ILE A 76 25.05 -9.04 13.17
CA ILE A 76 26.17 -8.43 12.46
C ILE A 76 26.56 -9.34 11.30
N ASP A 77 26.57 -8.81 10.08
CA ASP A 77 27.10 -9.52 8.92
C ASP A 77 28.62 -9.75 9.12
N PRO A 78 29.09 -11.01 9.21
CA PRO A 78 30.50 -11.30 9.47
C PRO A 78 31.45 -10.72 8.42
N ARG A 79 30.96 -10.49 7.19
CA ARG A 79 31.78 -9.96 6.09
C ARG A 79 31.80 -8.44 6.07
N SER A 80 30.63 -7.80 6.15
CA SER A 80 30.55 -6.33 6.07
C SER A 80 30.71 -5.62 7.40
N ARG A 81 30.68 -6.37 8.52
CA ARG A 81 30.62 -5.85 9.91
C ARG A 81 29.51 -4.80 10.13
N LYS A 82 28.41 -4.91 9.40
CA LYS A 82 27.24 -4.02 9.53
C LYS A 82 26.08 -4.77 10.16
N ILE A 83 25.26 -4.04 10.91
CA ILE A 83 24.02 -4.57 11.48
C ILE A 83 23.02 -4.82 10.35
N ASP A 84 22.42 -6.01 10.34
CA ASP A 84 21.36 -6.36 9.40
C ASP A 84 20.03 -5.78 9.87
N LEU A 85 19.53 -4.80 9.12
CA LEU A 85 18.23 -4.17 9.35
C LEU A 85 17.22 -4.51 8.24
N ALA A 86 17.55 -5.44 7.35
CA ALA A 86 16.70 -5.75 6.20
C ALA A 86 15.30 -6.27 6.61
N GLY A 87 15.22 -6.96 7.75
CA GLY A 87 13.95 -7.44 8.29
C GLY A 87 13.00 -6.31 8.72
N LEU A 88 13.54 -5.18 9.21
CA LEU A 88 12.72 -4.01 9.55
C LEU A 88 12.04 -3.44 8.31
N GLY A 89 12.78 -3.28 7.21
CA GLY A 89 12.21 -2.78 5.96
C GLY A 89 11.08 -3.66 5.43
N HIS A 90 11.22 -4.99 5.49
CA HIS A 90 10.15 -5.91 5.07
C HIS A 90 8.94 -5.84 6.00
N ALA A 91 9.16 -5.78 7.32
CA ALA A 91 8.06 -5.65 8.28
C ALA A 91 7.31 -4.31 8.10
N SER A 92 8.04 -3.21 7.86
CA SER A 92 7.44 -1.91 7.56
C SER A 92 6.62 -1.94 6.27
N ILE A 93 7.13 -2.54 5.20
CA ILE A 93 6.39 -2.68 3.93
C ILE A 93 5.14 -3.55 4.12
N PHE A 94 5.24 -4.67 4.85
CA PHE A 94 4.09 -5.54 5.13
C PHE A 94 2.99 -4.82 5.89
N TRP A 95 3.33 -4.19 7.03
CA TRP A 95 2.34 -3.44 7.81
C TRP A 95 1.83 -2.22 7.04
N GLY A 96 2.67 -1.64 6.18
CA GLY A 96 2.28 -0.64 5.19
C GLY A 96 1.14 -1.14 4.32
N PHE A 97 1.38 -2.25 3.65
CA PHE A 97 0.39 -2.88 2.79
C PHE A 97 -0.92 -3.20 3.54
N MET A 98 -0.84 -3.72 4.77
CA MET A 98 -2.03 -4.00 5.58
C MET A 98 -2.82 -2.73 5.92
N SER A 99 -2.13 -1.66 6.30
CA SER A 99 -2.74 -0.36 6.57
C SER A 99 -3.42 0.24 5.35
N PHE A 100 -2.75 0.20 4.19
CA PHE A 100 -3.34 0.65 2.93
C PHE A 100 -4.51 -0.23 2.46
N THR A 101 -4.45 -1.54 2.71
CA THR A 101 -5.58 -2.44 2.44
C THR A 101 -6.80 -2.06 3.28
N ALA A 102 -6.60 -1.79 4.58
CA ALA A 102 -7.67 -1.32 5.46
C ALA A 102 -8.21 0.05 5.03
N SER A 103 -7.32 0.97 4.65
CA SER A 103 -7.65 2.26 4.07
C SER A 103 -8.56 2.11 2.84
N TYR A 104 -8.20 1.25 1.88
CA TYR A 104 -8.97 1.09 0.65
C TYR A 104 -10.32 0.43 0.93
N ALA A 105 -10.37 -0.54 1.84
CA ALA A 105 -11.62 -1.14 2.28
C ALA A 105 -12.60 -0.09 2.85
N LEU A 106 -12.11 0.85 3.64
CA LEU A 106 -12.93 1.89 4.27
C LEU A 106 -13.18 3.07 3.33
N PHE A 107 -12.14 3.78 2.91
CA PHE A 107 -12.23 5.06 2.23
C PHE A 107 -12.52 4.97 0.73
N ILE A 108 -12.20 3.84 0.08
CA ILE A 108 -12.48 3.65 -1.35
C ILE A 108 -13.75 2.82 -1.52
N PHE A 109 -13.75 1.57 -1.05
CA PHE A 109 -14.88 0.67 -1.26
C PHE A 109 -16.07 1.01 -0.36
N GLY A 110 -15.81 1.31 0.91
CA GLY A 110 -16.84 1.65 1.88
C GLY A 110 -17.50 2.98 1.59
N ASP A 111 -16.71 4.06 1.62
CA ASP A 111 -17.21 5.44 1.50
C ASP A 111 -17.79 5.74 0.10
N SER A 112 -17.41 4.99 -0.94
CA SER A 112 -18.07 5.15 -2.25
C SER A 112 -19.55 4.74 -2.23
N ILE A 113 -19.93 3.70 -1.47
CA ILE A 113 -21.34 3.29 -1.32
C ILE A 113 -22.02 4.10 -0.22
N TRP A 114 -21.35 4.24 0.93
CA TRP A 114 -21.88 4.94 2.09
C TRP A 114 -20.84 5.94 2.59
N PRO A 115 -20.91 7.22 2.16
CA PRO A 115 -19.89 8.25 2.44
C PRO A 115 -19.54 8.48 3.91
N GLU A 116 -20.39 8.05 4.83
CA GLU A 116 -20.18 8.19 6.28
C GLU A 116 -19.66 6.90 6.94
N LEU A 117 -19.40 5.82 6.18
CA LEU A 117 -19.01 4.52 6.74
C LEU A 117 -17.71 4.62 7.54
N SER A 118 -16.67 5.23 6.97
CA SER A 118 -15.38 5.36 7.64
C SER A 118 -15.48 6.17 8.94
N LYS A 119 -16.23 7.27 8.93
CA LYS A 119 -16.54 8.06 10.13
C LYS A 119 -17.40 7.30 11.13
N THR A 120 -18.30 6.44 10.68
CA THR A 120 -19.13 5.61 11.57
C THR A 120 -18.28 4.54 12.27
N ILE A 121 -17.32 3.93 11.56
CA ILE A 121 -16.47 2.88 12.10
C ILE A 121 -15.33 3.44 12.96
N LEU A 122 -14.68 4.52 12.50
CA LEU A 122 -13.47 5.06 13.13
C LEU A 122 -13.70 6.32 13.97
N THR A 123 -14.87 6.97 13.88
CA THR A 123 -15.13 8.36 14.32
C THR A 123 -14.37 9.40 13.50
N THR A 124 -14.79 10.67 13.55
CA THR A 124 -14.08 11.79 12.90
C THR A 124 -12.62 11.86 13.35
N THR A 125 -12.36 11.72 14.66
CA THR A 125 -10.99 11.74 15.21
C THR A 125 -10.17 10.54 14.72
N GLY A 126 -10.79 9.37 14.58
CA GLY A 126 -10.08 8.19 14.06
C GLY A 126 -9.74 8.31 12.58
N VAL A 127 -10.64 8.86 11.75
CA VAL A 127 -10.34 9.15 10.34
C VAL A 127 -9.19 10.15 10.22
N MET A 128 -9.16 11.17 11.08
CA MET A 128 -8.09 12.17 11.15
C MET A 128 -6.73 11.52 11.46
N ILE A 129 -6.67 10.75 12.56
CA ILE A 129 -5.44 10.06 12.98
C ILE A 129 -5.01 9.04 11.91
N PHE A 130 -5.95 8.30 11.35
CA PHE A 130 -5.63 7.25 10.38
C PHE A 130 -5.13 7.85 9.06
N SER A 131 -5.71 8.95 8.59
CA SER A 131 -5.24 9.67 7.40
C SER A 131 -3.83 10.22 7.60
N ALA A 132 -3.56 10.88 8.74
CA ALA A 132 -2.23 11.37 9.09
C ALA A 132 -1.19 10.23 9.22
N TYR A 133 -1.60 9.10 9.78
CA TYR A 133 -0.78 7.90 9.87
C TYR A 133 -0.42 7.36 8.48
N LEU A 134 -1.39 7.20 7.57
CA LEU A 134 -1.16 6.72 6.21
C LEU A 134 -0.24 7.68 5.42
N ASP A 135 -0.41 8.97 5.62
CA ASP A 135 0.41 10.02 5.00
C ASP A 135 1.90 9.89 5.38
N ILE A 136 2.19 9.80 6.68
CA ILE A 136 3.55 9.56 7.18
C ILE A 136 4.06 8.21 6.68
N PHE A 137 3.23 7.18 6.71
CA PHE A 137 3.65 5.82 6.41
C PHE A 137 3.95 5.62 4.92
N ALA A 138 3.26 6.33 4.02
CA ALA A 138 3.59 6.37 2.59
C ALA A 138 5.05 6.83 2.39
N ALA A 139 5.47 7.90 3.06
CA ALA A 139 6.84 8.38 2.99
C ALA A 139 7.85 7.39 3.60
N ILE A 140 7.51 6.75 4.72
CA ILE A 140 8.35 5.70 5.31
C ILE A 140 8.55 4.54 4.34
N ILE A 141 7.50 4.10 3.64
CA ILE A 141 7.58 3.03 2.63
C ILE A 141 8.46 3.49 1.46
N LEU A 142 8.31 4.71 0.96
CA LEU A 142 9.18 5.24 -0.10
C LEU A 142 10.66 5.22 0.30
N VAL A 143 10.98 5.64 1.52
CA VAL A 143 12.34 5.55 2.07
C VAL A 143 12.81 4.08 2.16
N ALA A 144 11.95 3.18 2.63
CA ALA A 144 12.28 1.76 2.74
C ALA A 144 12.53 1.10 1.37
N LEU A 145 11.73 1.46 0.35
CA LEU A 145 11.90 1.01 -1.03
C LEU A 145 13.19 1.57 -1.63
N GLY A 146 13.44 2.88 -1.50
CA GLY A 146 14.67 3.53 -1.97
C GLY A 146 15.93 2.94 -1.33
N TRP A 147 15.87 2.65 -0.03
CA TRP A 147 16.91 1.93 0.69
C TRP A 147 17.10 0.50 0.17
N GLY A 148 16.00 -0.22 -0.07
CA GLY A 148 15.99 -1.56 -0.66
C GLY A 148 16.65 -1.58 -2.04
N LEU A 149 16.31 -0.63 -2.91
CA LEU A 149 16.91 -0.48 -4.24
C LEU A 149 18.41 -0.15 -4.13
N THR A 150 18.77 0.86 -3.33
CA THR A 150 20.17 1.23 -3.09
C THR A 150 21.00 0.04 -2.62
N ARG A 151 20.47 -0.78 -1.69
CA ARG A 151 21.17 -1.98 -1.23
C ARG A 151 21.31 -3.05 -2.31
N ARG A 152 20.34 -3.18 -3.21
CA ARG A 152 20.32 -4.23 -4.23
C ARG A 152 21.20 -3.89 -5.45
N TRP A 153 21.25 -2.63 -5.87
CA TRP A 153 21.99 -2.22 -7.08
C TRP A 153 23.26 -1.43 -6.82
N LEU A 154 23.39 -0.73 -5.69
CA LEU A 154 24.60 0.07 -5.38
C LEU A 154 25.50 -0.65 -4.38
N VAL A 155 24.99 -0.99 -3.20
CA VAL A 155 25.81 -1.61 -2.13
C VAL A 155 26.13 -3.08 -2.42
N LYS A 156 25.18 -3.82 -3.02
CA LYS A 156 25.35 -5.21 -3.47
C LYS A 156 25.98 -6.14 -2.39
N PRO A 157 25.38 -6.30 -1.20
CA PRO A 157 25.90 -7.24 -0.21
C PRO A 157 25.92 -8.66 -0.79
N HIS A 158 26.87 -9.50 -0.37
CA HIS A 158 27.13 -10.81 -0.98
C HIS A 158 25.90 -11.73 -1.11
N ARG A 159 24.95 -11.67 -0.17
CA ARG A 159 23.70 -12.44 -0.26
C ARG A 159 22.71 -11.96 -1.34
N LEU A 160 22.90 -10.76 -1.87
CA LEU A 160 22.10 -10.11 -2.92
C LEU A 160 22.88 -9.99 -4.24
N SER A 161 24.03 -10.65 -4.37
CA SER A 161 24.81 -10.62 -5.61
C SER A 161 24.35 -11.66 -6.64
N PHE A 162 23.44 -12.56 -6.28
CA PHE A 162 22.91 -13.60 -7.18
C PHE A 162 21.86 -13.03 -8.13
N ASP A 163 21.91 -13.43 -9.41
CA ASP A 163 20.99 -12.94 -10.45
C ASP A 163 19.51 -13.18 -10.15
N LEU A 164 19.18 -14.25 -9.43
CA LEU A 164 17.81 -14.54 -9.01
C LEU A 164 17.20 -13.41 -8.16
N THR A 165 18.03 -12.64 -7.45
CA THR A 165 17.59 -11.49 -6.63
C THR A 165 17.42 -10.19 -7.44
N ARG A 166 17.80 -10.19 -8.72
CA ARG A 166 17.70 -9.04 -9.66
C ARG A 166 16.71 -9.27 -10.80
N ASN A 167 15.76 -10.19 -10.62
CA ASN A 167 14.68 -10.37 -11.59
C ASN A 167 13.91 -9.05 -11.80
N ILE A 168 13.62 -8.72 -13.06
CA ILE A 168 12.82 -7.57 -13.48
C ILE A 168 11.44 -7.57 -12.82
N ASP A 169 10.85 -8.73 -12.55
CA ASP A 169 9.56 -8.86 -11.85
C ASP A 169 9.61 -8.17 -10.47
N ALA A 170 10.72 -8.31 -9.75
CA ALA A 170 10.89 -7.66 -8.45
C ALA A 170 11.04 -6.13 -8.58
N VAL A 171 11.64 -5.65 -9.67
CA VAL A 171 11.74 -4.21 -9.97
C VAL A 171 10.36 -3.64 -10.26
N ILE A 172 9.58 -4.33 -11.08
CA ILE A 172 8.22 -3.91 -11.44
C ILE A 172 7.35 -3.79 -10.19
N VAL A 173 7.35 -4.80 -9.31
CA VAL A 173 6.56 -4.76 -8.07
C VAL A 173 7.00 -3.61 -7.16
N VAL A 174 8.32 -3.37 -7.02
CA VAL A 174 8.82 -2.23 -6.23
C VAL A 174 8.42 -0.90 -6.86
N ALA A 175 8.50 -0.77 -8.19
CA ALA A 175 8.13 0.44 -8.90
C ALA A 175 6.63 0.74 -8.76
N LEU A 176 5.76 -0.26 -8.92
CA LEU A 176 4.32 -0.13 -8.72
C LEU A 176 3.98 0.25 -7.27
N THR A 177 4.66 -0.37 -6.29
CA THR A 177 4.46 -0.02 -4.88
C THR A 177 4.89 1.42 -4.61
N ALA A 178 6.04 1.85 -5.15
CA ALA A 178 6.51 3.23 -5.01
C ALA A 178 5.55 4.22 -5.68
N ALA A 179 5.08 3.91 -6.89
CA ALA A 179 4.09 4.72 -7.59
C ALA A 179 2.81 4.89 -6.76
N LEU A 180 2.31 3.81 -6.17
CA LEU A 180 1.13 3.87 -5.28
C LEU A 180 1.34 4.81 -4.08
N MET A 181 2.52 4.77 -3.46
CA MET A 181 2.84 5.66 -2.34
C MET A 181 2.98 7.13 -2.78
N VAL A 182 3.55 7.37 -3.97
CA VAL A 182 3.63 8.72 -4.55
C VAL A 182 2.23 9.25 -4.85
N VAL A 183 1.39 8.46 -5.52
CA VAL A 183 0.01 8.83 -5.83
C VAL A 183 -0.77 9.11 -4.55
N THR A 184 -0.59 8.30 -3.50
CA THR A 184 -1.18 8.56 -2.17
C THR A 184 -0.81 9.95 -1.63
N LEU A 185 0.47 10.31 -1.64
CA LEU A 185 0.94 11.62 -1.15
C LEU A 185 0.43 12.76 -2.05
N LEU A 186 0.29 12.52 -3.35
CA LEU A 186 -0.31 13.48 -4.28
C LEU A 186 -1.80 13.67 -3.99
N VAL A 187 -2.56 12.60 -3.77
CA VAL A 187 -3.98 12.69 -3.39
C VAL A 187 -4.13 13.50 -2.11
N HIS A 188 -3.35 13.22 -1.08
CA HIS A 188 -3.38 14.00 0.17
C HIS A 188 -3.03 15.47 -0.03
N SER A 189 -1.96 15.77 -0.77
CA SER A 189 -1.51 17.15 -0.99
C SER A 189 -2.46 17.94 -1.89
N LEU A 190 -3.02 17.33 -2.92
CA LEU A 190 -4.00 17.94 -3.81
C LEU A 190 -5.35 18.13 -3.11
N TYR A 191 -5.75 17.22 -2.22
CA TYR A 191 -6.95 17.40 -1.39
C TYR A 191 -6.85 18.68 -0.54
N VAL A 192 -5.72 18.87 0.14
CA VAL A 192 -5.45 20.07 0.94
C VAL A 192 -5.31 21.32 0.06
N ALA A 193 -4.59 21.24 -1.07
CA ALA A 193 -4.42 22.37 -2.00
C ALA A 193 -5.73 22.79 -2.69
N SER A 194 -6.70 21.87 -2.80
CA SER A 194 -8.05 22.15 -3.29
C SER A 194 -8.89 22.93 -2.28
N GLY A 195 -8.41 23.16 -1.06
CA GLY A 195 -9.15 23.82 0.01
C GLY A 195 -10.29 22.96 0.56
N TYR A 196 -10.27 21.64 0.33
CA TYR A 196 -11.21 20.74 0.97
C TYR A 196 -10.94 20.68 2.48
N ASP A 197 -12.02 20.54 3.24
CA ASP A 197 -12.01 20.46 4.69
C ASP A 197 -12.38 19.03 5.16
N GLY A 198 -12.28 18.77 6.46
CA GLY A 198 -12.61 17.49 7.07
C GLY A 198 -11.42 16.76 7.68
N PRO A 199 -11.66 15.64 8.37
CA PRO A 199 -10.62 14.91 9.09
C PRO A 199 -9.45 14.48 8.19
N GLU A 200 -9.70 14.22 6.92
CA GLU A 200 -8.71 13.79 5.92
C GLU A 200 -7.76 14.91 5.48
N ALA A 201 -8.09 16.18 5.72
CA ALA A 201 -7.23 17.32 5.42
C ALA A 201 -6.08 17.49 6.43
N HIS A 202 -6.18 16.87 7.61
CA HIS A 202 -5.19 16.97 8.68
C HIS A 202 -4.00 16.02 8.48
N VAL A 203 -3.35 16.13 7.33
CA VAL A 203 -2.18 15.35 6.92
C VAL A 203 -0.92 16.21 6.95
N ILE A 204 0.21 15.63 7.35
CA ILE A 204 1.44 16.40 7.63
C ILE A 204 2.25 16.61 6.37
N ILE A 205 2.64 15.52 5.70
CA ILE A 205 3.43 15.53 4.48
C ILE A 205 2.59 16.07 3.33
N GLY A 206 1.34 15.60 3.21
CA GLY A 206 0.37 16.15 2.25
C GLY A 206 0.21 17.67 2.40
N GLY A 207 0.03 18.18 3.62
CA GLY A 207 -0.11 19.62 3.88
C GLY A 207 1.15 20.43 3.55
N LEU A 208 2.35 19.90 3.83
CA LEU A 208 3.60 20.54 3.44
C LEU A 208 3.76 20.61 1.91
N LEU A 209 3.42 19.52 1.22
CA LEU A 209 3.46 19.47 -0.25
C LEU A 209 2.40 20.37 -0.89
N ALA A 210 1.23 20.53 -0.26
CA ALA A 210 0.16 21.42 -0.72
C ALA A 210 0.63 22.88 -0.81
N ASN A 211 1.41 23.34 0.17
CA ASN A 211 2.04 24.68 0.13
C ASN A 211 3.00 24.82 -1.07
N GLY A 212 3.77 23.76 -1.37
CA GLY A 212 4.65 23.72 -2.54
C GLY A 212 3.87 23.76 -3.86
N ILE A 213 2.75 23.03 -3.95
CA ILE A 213 1.83 23.01 -5.09
C ILE A 213 1.27 24.42 -5.36
N ALA A 214 0.80 25.10 -4.31
CA ALA A 214 0.33 26.48 -4.42
C ALA A 214 1.47 27.44 -4.85
N ALA A 215 2.68 27.26 -4.32
CA ALA A 215 3.83 28.10 -4.63
C ALA A 215 4.28 28.01 -6.10
N VAL A 216 4.08 26.88 -6.78
CA VAL A 216 4.37 26.73 -8.22
C VAL A 216 3.22 27.19 -9.13
N GLY A 217 2.18 27.82 -8.55
CA GLY A 217 1.09 28.45 -9.29
C GLY A 217 -0.08 27.53 -9.64
N VAL A 218 -0.17 26.34 -9.02
CA VAL A 218 -1.35 25.49 -9.17
C VAL A 218 -2.53 26.14 -8.45
N THR A 219 -3.56 26.49 -9.20
CA THR A 219 -4.79 27.10 -8.67
C THR A 219 -5.67 26.04 -8.00
N GLN A 220 -6.59 26.50 -7.14
CA GLN A 220 -7.52 25.62 -6.44
C GLN A 220 -8.36 24.75 -7.41
N SER A 221 -8.82 25.32 -8.53
CA SER A 221 -9.59 24.56 -9.52
C SER A 221 -8.76 23.48 -10.22
N VAL A 222 -7.48 23.76 -10.50
CA VAL A 222 -6.57 22.76 -11.05
C VAL A 222 -6.27 21.67 -10.02
N ALA A 223 -6.10 22.04 -8.75
CA ALA A 223 -5.88 21.08 -7.66
C ALA A 223 -7.07 20.10 -7.51
N ILE A 224 -8.31 20.58 -7.67
CA ILE A 224 -9.52 19.72 -7.63
C ILE A 224 -9.47 18.67 -8.73
N VAL A 225 -9.23 19.09 -9.98
CA VAL A 225 -9.19 18.17 -11.13
C VAL A 225 -8.04 17.16 -10.98
N LEU A 226 -6.88 17.62 -10.53
CA LEU A 226 -5.73 16.75 -10.30
C LEU A 226 -5.97 15.79 -9.13
N HIS A 227 -6.63 16.23 -8.06
CA HIS A 227 -7.01 15.38 -6.93
C HIS A 227 -7.89 14.22 -7.42
N GLU A 228 -8.94 14.51 -8.18
CA GLU A 228 -9.84 13.50 -8.72
C GLU A 228 -9.10 12.53 -9.64
N ALA A 229 -8.27 13.04 -10.56
CA ALA A 229 -7.49 12.21 -11.46
C ALA A 229 -6.49 11.30 -10.72
N MET A 230 -5.82 11.81 -9.70
CA MET A 230 -4.88 11.03 -8.88
C MET A 230 -5.60 10.04 -7.97
N TRP A 231 -6.83 10.30 -7.55
CA TRP A 231 -7.61 9.37 -6.74
C TRP A 231 -8.00 8.12 -7.53
N TRP A 232 -8.30 8.28 -8.83
CA TRP A 232 -8.63 7.17 -9.72
C TRP A 232 -7.42 6.32 -10.15
N LEU A 233 -6.21 6.86 -10.03
CA LEU A 233 -4.95 6.21 -10.41
C LEU A 233 -4.45 5.24 -9.33
#